data_AF-A0A379FPM2-F1
#
_entry.id   AF-A0A379FPM2-F1
#
_cell.length_a   1.000
_cell.length_b   1.000
_cell.length_c   1.000
_cell.angle_alpha   90.00
_cell.angle_beta   90.00
_cell.angle_gamma   90.00
#
_symmetry.space_group_name_H-M   'P 1'
#
loop_
_entity.id
_entity.type
_entity.pdbx_description
1 polymer ?
#
loop_
_entity_poly.entity_id
_entity_poly.type
_entity_poly.pdbx_seq_one_letter_code
_entity_poly.pdbx_strand_id
1 'polypeptide(L)'
;MGIGIAIGITLIVGTLMTPIIQGTFGELIASTGGKLTILGVLVAVLGVAIVSYAGLLKEKATGVQAEEFNLKKGLLLAVMCGIFSAGMSFAMSAAVPMHEASAALGVSSLYVALPSYVIIMGGGALINLGYCFIRLIYRQDISFKSDISVPKALLISNILFAILGGGMWYFQFFFYAWGHANIPSQYGFMSWMLHMSFYVLCGGIVGLALKEWKGTGRKPVRILCLGCLVIILAANIVGLGMAA
;
A
#
# COMPACT_ATOMS: atom_id res chain seq x y z
N MET A 1 13.73 -3.58 -6.26
CA MET A 1 12.86 -4.63 -6.85
C MET A 1 11.78 -5.22 -5.92
N GLY A 2 12.11 -5.61 -4.67
CA GLY A 2 11.16 -6.31 -3.79
C GLY A 2 9.87 -5.53 -3.47
N ILE A 3 9.96 -4.20 -3.30
CA ILE A 3 8.80 -3.34 -3.02
C ILE A 3 7.75 -3.43 -4.13
N GLY A 4 8.18 -3.39 -5.39
CA GLY A 4 7.28 -3.46 -6.55
C GLY A 4 6.51 -4.77 -6.65
N ILE A 5 7.20 -5.88 -6.38
CA ILE A 5 6.62 -7.23 -6.36
C ILE A 5 5.63 -7.36 -5.21
N ALA A 6 6.00 -6.90 -4.01
CA ALA A 6 5.12 -6.90 -2.85
C ALA A 6 3.85 -6.08 -3.13
N ILE A 7 3.98 -4.86 -3.67
CA ILE A 7 2.82 -4.01 -4.01
C ILE A 7 1.94 -4.66 -5.07
N GLY A 8 2.52 -5.24 -6.14
CA GLY A 8 1.76 -5.93 -7.17
C GLY A 8 0.96 -7.11 -6.61
N ILE A 9 1.56 -7.90 -5.72
CA ILE A 9 0.88 -9.01 -5.04
C ILE A 9 -0.19 -8.49 -4.08
N THR A 10 0.10 -7.50 -3.26
CA THR A 10 -0.89 -6.86 -2.37
C THR A 10 -2.07 -6.31 -3.13
N LEU A 11 -1.83 -5.71 -4.31
CA LEU A 11 -2.87 -5.19 -5.18
C LEU A 11 -3.76 -6.31 -5.69
N ILE A 12 -3.19 -7.38 -6.26
CA ILE A 12 -3.95 -8.52 -6.80
C ILE A 12 -4.71 -9.23 -5.68
N VAL A 13 -4.01 -9.65 -4.63
CA VAL A 13 -4.59 -10.43 -3.53
C VAL A 13 -5.59 -9.60 -2.76
N GLY A 14 -5.26 -8.36 -2.40
CA GLY A 14 -6.16 -7.50 -1.63
C GLY A 14 -7.41 -7.04 -2.40
N THR A 15 -7.37 -7.05 -3.74
CA THR A 15 -8.51 -6.63 -4.58
C THR A 15 -9.38 -7.82 -4.99
N LEU A 16 -8.77 -8.91 -5.49
CA LEU A 16 -9.51 -10.02 -6.09
C LEU A 16 -9.89 -11.10 -5.09
N MET A 17 -9.14 -11.25 -4.00
CA MET A 17 -9.42 -12.32 -3.04
C MET A 17 -10.70 -12.07 -2.25
N THR A 18 -11.04 -10.81 -1.96
CA THR A 18 -12.28 -10.47 -1.24
C THR A 18 -13.54 -10.91 -2.02
N PRO A 19 -13.73 -10.56 -3.31
CA PRO A 19 -14.82 -11.10 -4.13
C PRO A 19 -14.84 -12.62 -4.28
N ILE A 20 -13.65 -13.26 -4.32
CA ILE A 20 -13.55 -14.73 -4.40
C ILE A 20 -14.06 -15.37 -3.11
N ILE A 21 -13.64 -14.86 -1.94
CA ILE A 21 -14.09 -15.36 -0.63
C ILE A 21 -15.59 -15.12 -0.43
N GLN A 22 -16.11 -13.99 -0.93
CA GLN A 22 -17.53 -13.63 -0.83
C GLN A 22 -18.42 -14.34 -1.87
N GLY A 23 -17.85 -15.12 -2.80
CA GLY A 23 -18.62 -15.85 -3.83
C GLY A 23 -19.17 -14.97 -4.96
N THR A 24 -18.88 -13.67 -4.98
CA THR A 24 -19.38 -12.70 -5.97
C THR A 24 -18.54 -12.64 -7.25
N PHE A 25 -17.45 -13.41 -7.31
CA PHE A 25 -16.54 -13.42 -8.46
C PHE A 25 -17.20 -13.87 -9.78
N GLY A 26 -18.14 -14.81 -9.71
CA GLY A 26 -18.89 -15.27 -10.89
C GLY A 26 -19.76 -14.16 -11.50
N GLU A 27 -20.41 -13.37 -10.66
CA GLU A 27 -21.23 -12.21 -11.07
C GLU A 27 -20.37 -11.07 -11.62
N LEU A 28 -19.15 -10.91 -11.07
CA LEU A 28 -18.18 -9.95 -11.56
C LEU A 28 -17.73 -10.26 -13.00
N ILE A 29 -17.55 -11.53 -13.34
CA ILE A 29 -17.19 -11.93 -14.71
C ILE A 29 -18.41 -11.88 -15.64
N ALA A 30 -19.62 -12.07 -15.13
CA ALA A 30 -20.84 -12.03 -15.95
C ALA A 30 -21.20 -10.60 -16.38
N SER A 31 -21.00 -9.60 -15.51
CA SER A 31 -21.36 -8.21 -15.76
C SER A 31 -20.34 -7.45 -16.65
N THR A 32 -20.84 -6.52 -17.47
CA THR A 32 -19.99 -5.65 -18.29
C THR A 32 -19.10 -4.75 -17.43
N GLY A 33 -19.66 -4.19 -16.35
CA GLY A 33 -18.91 -3.38 -15.37
C GLY A 33 -17.79 -4.19 -14.70
N GLY A 34 -18.07 -5.40 -14.23
CA GLY A 34 -17.07 -6.25 -13.59
C GLY A 34 -15.94 -6.71 -14.53
N LYS A 35 -16.21 -6.95 -15.82
CA LYS A 35 -15.16 -7.20 -16.83
C LYS A 35 -14.23 -6.01 -17.01
N LEU A 36 -14.78 -4.80 -17.11
CA LEU A 36 -14.00 -3.57 -17.20
C LEU A 36 -13.17 -3.35 -15.93
N THR A 37 -13.73 -3.65 -14.76
CA THR A 37 -13.01 -3.63 -13.49
C THR A 37 -11.81 -4.59 -13.49
N ILE A 38 -12.00 -5.86 -13.87
CA ILE A 38 -10.91 -6.84 -13.93
C ILE A 38 -9.82 -6.39 -14.91
N LEU A 39 -10.22 -5.88 -16.08
CA LEU A 39 -9.29 -5.30 -17.04
C LEU A 39 -8.49 -4.15 -16.40
N GLY A 40 -9.16 -3.25 -15.69
CA GLY A 40 -8.51 -2.17 -14.95
C GLY A 40 -7.49 -2.68 -13.93
N VAL A 41 -7.83 -3.72 -13.16
CA VAL A 41 -6.89 -4.37 -12.21
C VAL A 41 -5.65 -4.90 -12.93
N LEU A 42 -5.82 -5.60 -14.05
CA LEU A 42 -4.70 -6.10 -14.85
C LEU A 42 -3.81 -4.97 -15.39
N VAL A 43 -4.42 -3.89 -15.89
CA VAL A 43 -3.69 -2.71 -16.38
C VAL A 43 -2.94 -2.01 -15.24
N ALA A 44 -3.51 -1.93 -14.04
CA ALA A 44 -2.81 -1.37 -12.87
C ALA A 44 -1.60 -2.22 -12.47
N VAL A 45 -1.72 -3.55 -12.47
CA VAL A 45 -0.59 -4.46 -12.20
C VAL A 45 0.53 -4.26 -13.23
N LEU A 46 0.18 -4.11 -14.52
CA LEU A 46 1.14 -3.78 -15.56
C LEU A 46 1.81 -2.42 -15.30
N GLY A 47 1.04 -1.40 -14.91
CA GLY A 47 1.55 -0.09 -14.53
C GLY A 47 2.57 -0.17 -13.37
N VAL A 48 2.22 -0.88 -12.29
CA VAL A 48 3.12 -1.12 -11.15
C VAL A 48 4.38 -1.88 -11.58
N ALA A 49 4.25 -2.88 -12.45
CA ALA A 49 5.40 -3.62 -12.98
C ALA A 49 6.35 -2.71 -13.78
N ILE A 50 5.81 -1.83 -14.63
CA ILE A 50 6.58 -0.85 -15.41
C ILE A 50 7.31 0.15 -14.49
N VAL A 51 6.61 0.71 -13.51
CA VAL A 51 7.21 1.64 -12.52
C VAL A 51 8.31 0.94 -11.71
N SER A 52 8.05 -0.30 -11.30
CA SER A 52 9.04 -1.11 -10.57
C SER A 52 10.28 -1.34 -11.42
N TYR A 53 10.10 -1.70 -12.69
CA TYR A 53 11.20 -1.87 -13.64
C TYR A 53 11.99 -0.57 -13.87
N ALA A 54 11.32 0.59 -13.91
CA ALA A 54 12.00 1.89 -13.93
C ALA A 54 12.90 2.09 -12.70
N GLY A 55 12.43 1.70 -11.52
CA GLY A 55 13.20 1.70 -10.27
C GLY A 55 14.47 0.85 -10.35
N LEU A 56 14.38 -0.35 -10.93
CA LEU A 56 15.57 -1.21 -11.16
C LEU A 56 16.58 -0.55 -12.10
N LEU A 57 16.09 0.09 -13.17
CA LEU A 57 16.98 0.79 -14.10
C LEU A 57 17.66 1.99 -13.44
N LYS A 58 16.96 2.71 -12.55
CA LYS A 58 17.54 3.75 -11.69
C LYS A 58 18.66 3.17 -10.82
N GLU A 59 18.38 2.11 -10.06
CA GLU A 59 19.36 1.45 -9.17
C GLU A 59 20.64 1.07 -9.95
N LYS A 60 20.48 0.46 -11.13
CA LYS A 60 21.59 0.09 -12.03
C LYS A 60 22.37 1.31 -12.53
N ALA A 61 21.68 2.40 -12.90
CA ALA A 61 22.30 3.60 -13.42
C ALA A 61 23.08 4.38 -12.35
N THR A 62 22.64 4.33 -11.09
CA THR A 62 23.32 4.98 -9.95
C THR A 62 24.45 4.15 -9.35
N GLY A 63 24.71 2.95 -9.87
CA GLY A 63 25.81 2.10 -9.40
C GLY A 63 25.62 1.57 -7.97
N VAL A 64 24.39 1.61 -7.44
CA VAL A 64 24.07 1.01 -6.14
C VAL A 64 24.09 -0.51 -6.34
N GLN A 65 25.25 -1.13 -6.13
CA GLN A 65 25.36 -2.57 -6.10
C GLN A 65 24.67 -3.07 -4.83
N ALA A 66 23.65 -3.90 -5.00
CA ALA A 66 23.06 -4.62 -3.89
C ALA A 66 24.12 -5.62 -3.36
N GLU A 67 24.83 -5.24 -2.30
CA GLU A 67 25.70 -6.15 -1.55
C GLU A 67 24.87 -7.39 -1.17
N GLU A 68 25.37 -8.57 -1.60
CA GLU A 68 24.90 -9.91 -1.23
C GLU A 68 23.38 -10.11 -1.09
N PHE A 69 22.58 -9.64 -2.05
CA PHE A 69 21.15 -9.95 -2.02
C PHE A 69 20.89 -11.37 -2.55
N ASN A 70 20.55 -12.31 -1.65
CA ASN A 70 20.04 -13.60 -2.07
C ASN A 70 18.65 -13.42 -2.69
N LEU A 71 18.62 -13.34 -4.03
CA LEU A 71 17.44 -13.02 -4.81
C LEU A 71 16.25 -13.96 -4.51
N LYS A 72 16.53 -15.23 -4.22
CA LYS A 72 15.50 -16.22 -3.83
C LYS A 72 14.86 -15.88 -2.48
N LYS A 73 15.68 -15.57 -1.46
CA LYS A 73 15.17 -15.18 -0.13
C LYS A 73 14.40 -13.86 -0.19
N GLY A 74 14.93 -12.88 -0.93
CA GLY A 74 14.28 -11.59 -1.12
C GLY A 74 12.94 -11.67 -1.85
N LEU A 75 12.86 -12.50 -2.90
CA LEU A 75 11.63 -12.73 -3.63
C LEU A 75 10.59 -13.44 -2.75
N LEU A 76 10.98 -14.48 -2.02
CA LEU A 76 10.09 -15.17 -1.09
C LEU A 76 9.53 -14.22 -0.03
N LEU A 77 10.40 -13.38 0.54
CA LEU A 77 9.99 -12.37 1.52
C LEU A 77 9.02 -11.34 0.91
N ALA A 78 9.28 -10.87 -0.31
CA ALA A 78 8.40 -9.92 -1.01
C ALA A 78 7.00 -10.53 -1.28
N VAL A 79 6.95 -11.81 -1.67
CA VAL A 79 5.68 -12.53 -1.86
C VAL A 79 4.90 -12.65 -0.54
N MET A 80 5.57 -13.07 0.53
CA MET A 80 4.96 -13.15 1.85
C MET A 80 4.46 -11.77 2.31
N CYS A 81 5.28 -10.72 2.18
CA CYS A 81 4.87 -9.36 2.50
C CYS A 81 3.63 -8.94 1.71
N GLY A 82 3.56 -9.27 0.41
CA GLY A 82 2.39 -8.97 -0.40
C GLY A 82 1.10 -9.63 0.11
N ILE A 83 1.18 -10.93 0.42
CA ILE A 83 0.04 -11.71 0.92
C ILE A 83 -0.40 -11.20 2.30
N PHE A 84 0.52 -11.02 3.24
CA PHE A 84 0.19 -10.54 4.58
C PHE A 84 -0.30 -9.08 4.57
N SER A 85 0.26 -8.24 3.70
CA SER A 85 -0.18 -6.84 3.56
C SER A 85 -1.60 -6.76 2.98
N ALA A 86 -2.02 -7.71 2.15
CA ALA A 86 -3.41 -7.80 1.71
C ALA A 86 -4.38 -8.12 2.87
N GLY A 87 -3.87 -8.65 3.99
CA GLY A 87 -4.64 -8.89 5.22
C GLY A 87 -5.36 -7.64 5.74
N MET A 88 -4.84 -6.44 5.47
CA MET A 88 -5.51 -5.20 5.82
C MET A 88 -6.81 -4.97 5.01
N SER A 89 -6.83 -5.33 3.72
CA SER A 89 -8.07 -5.33 2.91
C SER A 89 -9.12 -6.25 3.54
N PHE A 90 -8.71 -7.47 3.95
CA PHE A 90 -9.60 -8.44 4.58
C PHE A 90 -10.10 -7.97 5.94
N ALA A 91 -9.24 -7.36 6.75
CA ALA A 91 -9.62 -6.82 8.05
C ALA A 91 -10.65 -5.69 7.91
N MET A 92 -10.51 -4.82 6.91
CA MET A 92 -11.51 -3.78 6.61
C MET A 92 -12.84 -4.39 6.16
N SER A 93 -12.81 -5.41 5.30
CA SER A 93 -14.03 -6.12 4.89
C SER A 93 -14.71 -6.84 6.07
N ALA A 94 -13.94 -7.37 7.02
CA ALA A 94 -14.47 -8.01 8.22
C ALA A 94 -15.02 -6.99 9.23
N ALA A 95 -14.61 -5.73 9.14
CA ALA A 95 -15.01 -4.66 10.06
C ALA A 95 -16.31 -3.93 9.65
N VAL A 96 -16.98 -4.35 8.58
CA VAL A 96 -18.27 -3.79 8.14
C VAL A 96 -19.31 -3.69 9.26
N PRO A 97 -19.48 -4.67 10.17
CA PRO A 97 -20.41 -4.53 11.29
C PRO A 97 -20.10 -3.35 12.22
N MET A 98 -18.82 -2.98 12.37
CA MET A 98 -18.43 -1.79 13.14
C MET A 98 -18.80 -0.49 12.41
N HIS A 99 -18.75 -0.51 11.07
CA HIS A 99 -19.14 0.64 10.24
C HIS A 99 -20.64 0.87 10.33
N GLU A 100 -21.44 -0.19 10.25
CA GLU A 100 -22.90 -0.16 10.41
C GLU A 100 -23.31 0.33 11.81
N ALA A 101 -22.67 -0.19 12.86
CA ALA A 101 -22.91 0.28 14.23
C ALA A 101 -22.55 1.77 14.39
N SER A 102 -21.48 2.23 13.77
CA SER A 102 -21.09 3.66 13.78
C SER A 102 -22.10 4.52 13.00
N ALA A 103 -22.59 4.04 11.87
CA ALA A 103 -23.62 4.71 11.08
C ALA A 103 -24.94 4.81 11.85
N ALA A 104 -25.32 3.77 12.60
CA ALA A 104 -26.52 3.77 13.45
C ALA A 104 -26.45 4.82 14.58
N LEU A 105 -25.24 5.22 14.99
CA LEU A 105 -25.01 6.31 15.95
C LEU A 105 -25.00 7.71 15.29
N GLY A 106 -25.29 7.81 13.98
CA GLY A 106 -25.34 9.08 13.25
C GLY A 106 -23.98 9.61 12.80
N VAL A 107 -22.92 8.78 12.83
CA VAL A 107 -21.60 9.17 12.31
C VAL A 107 -21.69 9.31 10.77
N SER A 108 -21.15 10.40 10.23
CA SER A 108 -21.16 10.62 8.77
C SER A 108 -20.45 9.50 8.03
N SER A 109 -20.92 9.15 6.83
CA SER A 109 -20.37 8.08 5.97
C SER A 109 -18.86 8.17 5.73
N LEU A 110 -18.27 9.37 5.75
CA LEU A 110 -16.82 9.58 5.59
C LEU A 110 -15.98 9.08 6.79
N TYR A 111 -16.59 8.92 7.96
CA TYR A 111 -15.89 8.61 9.22
C TYR A 111 -16.30 7.27 9.85
N VAL A 112 -17.30 6.57 9.30
CA VAL A 112 -17.78 5.29 9.86
C VAL A 112 -16.71 4.20 9.90
N ALA A 113 -15.68 4.29 9.04
CA ALA A 113 -14.57 3.34 9.02
C ALA A 113 -13.50 3.61 10.10
N LEU A 114 -13.39 4.83 10.61
CA LEU A 114 -12.30 5.22 11.53
C LEU A 114 -12.25 4.38 12.83
N PRO A 115 -13.38 4.05 13.48
CA PRO A 115 -13.34 3.20 14.67
C PRO A 115 -12.72 1.83 14.42
N SER A 116 -12.95 1.24 13.23
CA SER A 116 -12.34 -0.04 12.87
C SER A 116 -10.82 0.04 12.73
N TYR A 117 -10.30 1.19 12.26
CA TYR A 117 -8.85 1.38 12.11
C TYR A 117 -8.12 1.39 13.45
N VAL A 118 -8.76 1.85 14.53
CA VAL A 118 -8.15 1.78 15.87
C VAL A 118 -7.87 0.32 16.25
N ILE A 119 -8.80 -0.59 15.97
CA ILE A 119 -8.64 -2.02 16.28
C ILE A 119 -7.66 -2.70 15.33
N ILE A 120 -7.82 -2.48 14.02
CA ILE A 120 -6.97 -3.11 12.99
C ILE A 120 -5.50 -2.68 13.19
N MET A 121 -5.27 -1.37 13.33
CA MET A 121 -3.92 -0.81 13.50
C MET A 121 -3.39 -1.07 14.91
N GLY A 122 -4.25 -1.06 15.93
CA GLY A 122 -3.89 -1.46 17.28
C GLY A 122 -3.36 -2.89 17.35
N GLY A 123 -3.99 -3.83 16.63
CA GLY A 123 -3.48 -5.19 16.47
C GLY A 123 -2.09 -5.22 15.84
N GLY A 124 -1.88 -4.48 14.75
CA GLY A 124 -0.57 -4.33 14.12
C GLY A 124 0.49 -3.72 15.06
N ALA A 125 0.10 -2.70 15.84
CA ALA A 125 0.96 -2.06 16.81
C ALA A 125 1.37 -3.03 17.93
N LEU A 126 0.45 -3.84 18.45
CA LEU A 126 0.74 -4.84 19.48
C LEU A 126 1.77 -5.86 19.01
N ILE A 127 1.61 -6.40 17.79
CA ILE A 127 2.56 -7.37 17.23
C ILE A 127 3.93 -6.72 16.99
N ASN A 128 3.97 -5.51 16.43
CA ASN A 128 5.22 -4.80 16.16
C ASN A 128 5.95 -4.42 17.46
N LEU A 129 5.24 -3.89 18.45
CA LEU A 129 5.80 -3.56 19.76
C LEU A 129 6.28 -4.82 20.47
N GLY A 130 5.48 -5.89 20.46
CA GLY A 130 5.86 -7.19 21.02
C GLY A 130 7.15 -7.71 20.39
N TYR A 131 7.27 -7.66 19.07
CA TYR A 131 8.50 -8.03 18.37
C TYR A 131 9.71 -7.17 18.78
N CYS A 132 9.53 -5.85 18.87
CA CYS A 132 10.59 -4.94 19.32
C CYS A 132 11.04 -5.25 20.75
N PHE A 133 10.11 -5.47 21.68
CA PHE A 133 10.44 -5.83 23.07
C PHE A 133 11.14 -7.19 23.16
N ILE A 134 10.66 -8.19 22.43
CA ILE A 134 11.31 -9.50 22.35
C ILE A 134 12.76 -9.33 21.85
N ARG A 135 12.98 -8.57 20.77
CA ARG A 135 14.36 -8.32 20.29
C ARG A 135 15.21 -7.59 21.32
N LEU A 136 14.69 -6.56 21.99
CA LEU A 136 15.40 -5.85 23.05
C LEU A 136 15.84 -6.77 24.20
N ILE A 137 15.08 -7.82 24.50
CA ILE A 137 15.41 -8.79 25.56
C ILE A 137 16.43 -9.82 25.08
N TYR A 138 16.27 -10.36 23.86
CA TYR A 138 17.07 -11.50 23.39
C TYR A 138 18.36 -11.11 22.64
N ARG A 139 18.46 -9.88 22.11
CA ARG A 139 19.64 -9.41 21.37
C ARG A 139 20.53 -8.57 22.26
N GLN A 140 21.65 -9.15 22.69
CA GLN A 140 22.65 -8.51 23.56
C GLN A 140 23.35 -7.31 22.90
N ASP A 141 23.28 -7.21 21.58
CA ASP A 141 23.80 -6.09 20.77
C ASP A 141 22.90 -4.85 20.77
N ILE A 142 21.66 -4.95 21.27
CA ILE A 142 20.68 -3.87 21.25
C ILE A 142 20.45 -3.40 22.69
N SER A 143 20.85 -2.17 23.01
CA SER A 143 20.75 -1.63 24.36
C SER A 143 19.94 -0.34 24.39
N PHE A 144 18.79 -0.39 25.06
CA PHE A 144 17.93 0.78 25.29
C PHE A 144 18.69 1.94 25.98
N LYS A 145 19.65 1.62 26.85
CA LYS A 145 20.51 2.64 27.49
C LYS A 145 21.42 3.34 26.49
N SER A 146 21.91 2.62 25.48
CA SER A 146 22.72 3.19 24.40
C SER A 146 21.87 4.13 23.54
N ASP A 147 20.65 3.73 23.20
CA ASP A 147 19.76 4.52 22.34
C ASP A 147 19.32 5.85 23.00
N ILE A 148 19.17 5.86 24.33
CA ILE A 148 18.81 7.07 25.10
C ILE A 148 20.03 7.94 25.43
N SER A 149 21.25 7.40 25.32
CA SER A 149 22.48 8.15 25.63
C SER A 149 22.79 9.29 24.64
N VAL A 150 22.05 9.36 23.53
CA VAL A 150 22.19 10.43 22.53
C VAL A 150 21.78 11.79 23.09
N PRO A 151 22.29 12.91 22.53
CA PRO A 151 21.93 14.25 22.99
C PRO A 151 20.42 14.49 23.00
N LYS A 152 19.90 15.14 24.05
CA LYS A 152 18.45 15.37 24.23
C LYS A 152 17.78 16.02 23.01
N ALA A 153 18.44 16.98 22.37
CA ALA A 153 17.92 17.64 21.16
C ALA A 153 17.74 16.68 19.97
N LEU A 154 18.67 15.72 19.83
CA LEU A 154 18.62 14.70 18.79
C LEU A 154 17.54 13.65 19.10
N LEU A 155 17.39 13.27 20.38
CA LEU A 155 16.32 12.39 20.81
C LEU A 155 14.93 12.98 20.52
N ILE A 156 14.71 14.26 20.85
CA ILE A 156 13.46 14.96 20.55
C ILE A 156 13.21 14.98 19.04
N SER A 157 14.22 15.32 18.24
CA SER A 157 14.09 15.36 16.78
C SER A 157 13.72 13.99 16.21
N ASN A 158 14.36 12.91 16.68
CA ASN A 158 14.07 11.54 16.25
C ASN A 158 12.63 11.14 16.61
N ILE A 159 12.17 11.46 17.82
CA ILE A 159 10.78 11.19 18.24
C ILE A 159 9.80 11.97 17.37
N LEU A 160 10.05 13.25 17.11
CA LEU A 160 9.19 14.06 16.25
C LEU A 160 9.13 13.52 14.82
N PHE A 161 10.27 13.11 14.24
CA PHE A 161 10.29 12.48 12.92
C PHE A 161 9.58 11.13 12.90
N ALA A 162 9.69 10.33 13.97
CA ALA A 162 8.97 9.07 14.09
C ALA A 162 7.44 9.29 14.19
N ILE A 163 6.99 10.25 14.99
CA ILE A 163 5.58 10.64 15.10
C ILE A 163 5.08 11.17 13.76
N LEU A 164 5.87 12.03 13.08
CA LEU A 164 5.51 12.56 11.78
C LEU A 164 5.38 11.45 10.73
N GLY A 165 6.35 10.54 10.67
CA GLY A 165 6.33 9.40 9.74
C GLY A 165 5.14 8.47 10.00
N GLY A 166 4.89 8.13 11.28
CA GLY A 166 3.73 7.33 11.67
C GLY A 166 2.40 8.03 11.38
N GLY A 167 2.33 9.34 11.64
CA GLY A 167 1.19 10.19 11.31
C GLY A 167 0.91 10.21 9.82
N MET A 168 1.91 10.49 8.99
CA MET A 168 1.79 10.46 7.52
C MET A 168 1.35 9.09 7.00
N TRP A 169 1.90 8.02 7.57
CA TRP A 169 1.50 6.67 7.22
C TRP A 169 0.04 6.37 7.60
N TYR A 170 -0.44 6.84 8.76
CA TYR A 170 -1.84 6.70 9.14
C TYR A 170 -2.77 7.56 8.28
N PHE A 171 -2.38 8.79 7.96
CA PHE A 171 -3.17 9.70 7.11
C PHE A 171 -3.51 9.09 5.75
N GLN A 172 -2.67 8.20 5.21
CA GLN A 172 -2.99 7.46 3.99
C GLN A 172 -4.34 6.72 4.11
N PHE A 173 -4.63 6.11 5.25
CA PHE A 173 -5.84 5.31 5.48
C PHE A 173 -7.05 6.18 5.78
N PHE A 174 -6.81 7.37 6.34
CA PHE A 174 -7.86 8.37 6.45
C PHE A 174 -8.39 8.78 5.07
N PHE A 175 -7.49 9.09 4.13
CA PHE A 175 -7.88 9.38 2.74
C PHE A 175 -8.47 8.17 2.03
N TYR A 176 -7.99 6.96 2.34
CA TYR A 176 -8.61 5.72 1.87
C TYR A 176 -10.07 5.62 2.30
N ALA A 177 -10.38 5.83 3.59
CA ALA A 177 -11.74 5.75 4.11
C ALA A 177 -12.66 6.76 3.40
N TRP A 178 -12.17 7.99 3.18
CA TRP A 178 -12.91 9.00 2.43
C TRP A 178 -13.16 8.58 0.99
N GLY A 179 -12.13 8.09 0.29
CA GLY A 179 -12.28 7.58 -1.07
C GLY A 179 -13.25 6.41 -1.15
N HIS A 180 -13.15 5.46 -0.21
CA HIS A 180 -14.01 4.29 -0.12
C HIS A 180 -15.48 4.66 0.14
N ALA A 181 -15.74 5.64 1.01
CA ALA A 181 -17.10 6.11 1.30
C ALA A 181 -17.80 6.76 0.09
N ASN A 182 -17.05 7.18 -0.93
CA ASN A 182 -17.59 7.71 -2.18
C ASN A 182 -17.77 6.64 -3.26
N ILE A 183 -17.30 5.42 -3.03
CA ILE A 183 -17.44 4.29 -3.96
C ILE A 183 -18.70 3.51 -3.59
N PRO A 184 -19.58 3.18 -4.56
CA PRO A 184 -20.74 2.33 -4.31
C PRO A 184 -20.34 1.00 -3.65
N SER A 185 -21.13 0.51 -2.70
CA SER A 185 -20.78 -0.65 -1.86
C SER A 185 -20.51 -1.93 -2.67
N GLN A 186 -21.23 -2.13 -3.78
CA GLN A 186 -21.01 -3.26 -4.70
C GLN A 186 -19.61 -3.28 -5.34
N TYR A 187 -18.93 -2.14 -5.29
CA TYR A 187 -17.67 -1.86 -5.94
C TYR A 187 -16.53 -1.60 -4.94
N GLY A 188 -16.79 -1.81 -3.64
CA GLY A 188 -15.85 -1.49 -2.56
C GLY A 188 -14.50 -2.23 -2.61
N PHE A 189 -14.44 -3.40 -3.23
CA PHE A 189 -13.17 -4.14 -3.41
C PHE A 189 -12.17 -3.39 -4.31
N MET A 190 -12.64 -2.49 -5.19
CA MET A 190 -11.79 -1.69 -6.07
C MET A 190 -11.05 -0.57 -5.34
N SER A 191 -11.58 -0.12 -4.20
CA SER A 191 -10.93 0.92 -3.40
C SER A 191 -9.49 0.55 -3.06
N TRP A 192 -9.23 -0.74 -2.80
CA TRP A 192 -7.88 -1.25 -2.51
C TRP A 192 -6.93 -1.12 -3.71
N MET A 193 -7.39 -1.48 -4.91
CA MET A 193 -6.61 -1.33 -6.13
C MET A 193 -6.30 0.13 -6.42
N LEU A 194 -7.31 1.01 -6.33
CA LEU A 194 -7.16 2.44 -6.57
C LEU A 194 -6.17 3.05 -5.57
N HIS A 195 -6.24 2.67 -4.29
CA HIS A 195 -5.31 3.11 -3.26
C HIS A 195 -3.86 2.70 -3.54
N MET A 196 -3.61 1.42 -3.81
CA MET A 196 -2.26 0.92 -4.09
C MET A 196 -1.68 1.53 -5.37
N SER A 197 -2.52 1.74 -6.38
CA SER A 197 -2.13 2.39 -7.63
C SER A 197 -1.82 3.86 -7.44
N PHE A 198 -2.65 4.58 -6.68
CA PHE A 198 -2.44 5.99 -6.33
C PHE A 198 -1.16 6.18 -5.51
N TYR A 199 -0.88 5.27 -4.56
CA TYR A 199 0.36 5.26 -3.80
C TYR A 199 1.60 5.19 -4.72
N VAL A 200 1.59 4.27 -5.70
CA VAL A 200 2.71 4.13 -6.66
C VAL A 200 2.82 5.35 -7.58
N LEU A 201 1.69 5.89 -8.05
CA LEU A 201 1.65 7.09 -8.89
C LEU A 201 2.25 8.30 -8.15
N CYS A 202 1.76 8.59 -6.95
CA CYS A 202 2.23 9.70 -6.12
C CYS A 202 3.70 9.53 -5.72
N GLY A 203 4.12 8.31 -5.37
CA GLY A 203 5.53 8.00 -5.10
C GLY A 203 6.43 8.30 -6.31
N GLY A 204 5.97 7.95 -7.53
CA GLY A 204 6.66 8.29 -8.77
C GLY A 204 6.78 9.80 -8.99
N ILE A 205 5.68 10.54 -8.81
CA ILE A 205 5.63 12.01 -9.00
C ILE A 205 6.51 12.72 -7.98
N VAL A 206 6.38 12.39 -6.69
CA VAL A 206 7.20 12.98 -5.62
C VAL A 206 8.67 12.64 -5.82
N GLY A 207 9.01 11.41 -6.21
CA GLY A 207 10.40 11.04 -6.52
C GLY A 207 10.98 11.87 -7.67
N LEU A 208 10.20 12.20 -8.69
CA LEU A 208 10.60 13.13 -9.75
C LEU A 208 10.77 14.56 -9.23
N ALA A 209 9.83 15.04 -8.40
CA ALA A 209 9.87 16.40 -7.83
C ALA A 209 11.07 16.61 -6.90
N LEU A 210 11.41 15.61 -6.08
CA LEU A 210 12.59 15.60 -5.20
C LEU A 210 13.90 15.37 -5.96
N LYS A 211 13.86 15.32 -7.30
CA LYS A 211 15.02 15.17 -8.19
C LYS A 211 15.83 13.88 -7.95
N GLU A 212 15.22 12.85 -7.38
CA GLU A 212 15.89 11.58 -7.10
C GLU A 212 16.36 10.84 -8.37
N TRP A 213 15.79 11.21 -9.52
CA TRP A 213 16.09 10.59 -10.82
C TRP A 213 17.15 11.37 -11.60
N LYS A 214 17.65 12.48 -11.05
CA LYS A 214 18.69 13.29 -11.69
C LYS A 214 19.99 12.47 -11.77
N GLY A 215 20.56 12.36 -12.98
CA GLY A 215 21.78 11.58 -13.22
C GLY A 215 21.54 10.11 -13.60
N THR A 216 20.31 9.61 -13.62
CA THR A 216 19.98 8.21 -13.98
C THR A 216 19.86 7.97 -15.49
N GLY A 217 19.98 9.02 -16.31
CA GLY A 217 19.74 8.99 -17.75
C GLY A 217 18.26 9.21 -18.13
N ARG A 218 17.98 9.30 -19.43
CA ARG A 218 16.62 9.58 -19.95
C ARG A 218 15.70 8.35 -19.96
N LYS A 219 16.27 7.15 -20.04
CA LYS A 219 15.52 5.89 -20.18
C LYS A 219 14.72 5.53 -18.92
N PRO A 220 15.29 5.53 -17.69
CA PRO A 220 14.53 5.20 -16.49
C PRO A 220 13.37 6.17 -16.24
N VAL A 221 13.60 7.47 -16.45
CA VAL A 221 12.58 8.51 -16.30
C VAL A 221 11.43 8.32 -17.30
N ARG A 222 11.71 8.03 -18.58
CA ARG A 222 10.65 7.78 -19.57
C ARG A 222 9.79 6.56 -19.21
N ILE A 223 10.41 5.49 -18.73
CA ILE A 223 9.70 4.27 -18.33
C ILE A 223 8.85 4.54 -17.08
N LEU A 224 9.36 5.31 -16.11
CA LEU A 224 8.59 5.76 -14.96
C LEU A 224 7.34 6.53 -15.41
N CYS A 225 7.50 7.54 -16.26
CA CYS A 225 6.38 8.32 -16.80
C CYS A 225 5.37 7.44 -17.53
N LEU A 226 5.83 6.48 -18.34
CA LEU A 226 4.96 5.53 -19.02
C LEU A 226 4.15 4.68 -18.01
N GLY A 227 4.80 4.17 -16.97
CA GLY A 227 4.13 3.42 -15.91
C GLY A 227 3.07 4.24 -15.18
N CYS A 228 3.37 5.51 -14.86
CA CYS A 228 2.41 6.44 -14.27
C CYS A 228 1.20 6.68 -15.19
N LEU A 229 1.42 6.84 -16.50
CA LEU A 229 0.33 6.98 -17.47
C LEU A 229 -0.54 5.72 -17.54
N VAL A 230 0.07 4.54 -17.53
CA VAL A 230 -0.67 3.26 -17.50
C VAL A 230 -1.52 3.13 -16.23
N ILE A 231 -1.01 3.57 -15.07
CA ILE A 231 -1.79 3.60 -13.82
C ILE A 231 -2.99 4.55 -13.93
N ILE A 232 -2.81 5.74 -14.52
CA ILE A 232 -3.91 6.68 -14.75
C ILE A 232 -4.97 6.05 -15.68
N LEU A 233 -4.53 5.40 -16.76
CA LEU A 233 -5.43 4.68 -17.66
C LEU A 233 -6.20 3.57 -16.93
N ALA A 234 -5.55 2.80 -16.07
CA ALA A 234 -6.19 1.77 -15.25
C ALA A 234 -7.32 2.34 -14.39
N ALA A 235 -7.08 3.48 -13.71
CA ALA A 235 -8.08 4.13 -12.89
C ALA A 235 -9.29 4.61 -13.71
N ASN A 236 -9.08 5.12 -14.92
CA ASN A 236 -10.16 5.53 -15.82
C ASN A 236 -10.97 4.32 -16.33
N ILE A 237 -10.32 3.20 -16.68
CA ILE A 237 -11.00 1.97 -17.10
C ILE A 237 -11.90 1.45 -15.97
N VAL A 238 -11.41 1.45 -14.74
CA VAL A 238 -12.20 1.08 -13.56
C VAL A 238 -13.37 2.04 -13.36
N GLY A 239 -13.14 3.35 -13.45
CA GLY A 239 -14.20 4.35 -13.32
C GLY A 239 -15.31 4.18 -14.37
N LEU A 240 -14.96 3.86 -15.62
CA LEU A 240 -15.93 3.52 -16.66
C LEU A 240 -16.70 2.23 -16.33
N GLY A 241 -16.02 1.22 -15.79
CA GLY A 241 -16.67 -0.01 -15.32
C GLY A 241 -17.68 0.21 -14.18
N MET A 242 -17.43 1.21 -13.33
CA MET A 242 -18.36 1.60 -12.26
C MET A 242 -19.59 2.35 -12.77
N ALA A 243 -19.46 3.08 -13.88
CA ALA A 243 -20.52 3.88 -14.47
C ALA A 243 -21.42 3.08 -15.45
N ALA A 244 -20.96 1.91 -15.90
CA ALA A 244 -21.65 1.00 -16.82
C ALA A 244 -22.52 -0.02 -16.09
#